data_AF-A0A382N057-F1
#
_entry.id   AF-A0A382N057-F1
#
_cell.length_a   1.000
_cell.length_b   1.000
_cell.length_c   1.000
_cell.angle_alpha   90.00
_cell.angle_beta   90.00
_cell.angle_gamma   90.00
#
_symmetry.space_group_name_H-M   'P 1'
#
loop_
_entity.id
_entity.type
_entity.pdbx_description
1 polymer ?
#
loop_
_entity_poly.entity_id
_entity_poly.type
_entity_poly.pdbx_seq_one_letter_code
_entity_poly.pdbx_strand_id
1 'polypeptide(L)'
;MGRKKGEELRRADDAKRLLDNPLFKEAFATIREELIKHLLNTRVAEELERDRLYITIKALDLVQQHIQSVLETGKLAENEQEKFIN
;
A
#
# COMPACT_ATOMS: atom_id res chain seq x y z
N MET A 1 -6.43 26.91 2.32
CA MET A 1 -7.06 25.64 2.74
C MET A 1 -7.64 24.85 1.55
N GLY A 2 -8.36 25.45 0.59
CA GLY A 2 -8.98 24.71 -0.54
C GLY A 2 -8.03 23.96 -1.49
N ARG A 3 -6.83 24.49 -1.82
CA ARG A 3 -5.87 23.82 -2.72
C ARG A 3 -5.36 22.48 -2.18
N LYS A 4 -5.05 22.42 -0.87
CA LYS A 4 -4.55 21.20 -0.21
C LYS A 4 -5.60 20.09 -0.20
N LYS A 5 -6.88 20.43 0.07
CA LYS A 5 -7.99 19.48 0.01
C LYS A 5 -8.22 18.93 -1.41
N GLY A 6 -8.16 19.79 -2.44
CA GLY A 6 -8.27 19.34 -3.83
C GLY A 6 -7.16 18.36 -4.24
N GLU A 7 -5.93 18.58 -3.75
CA GLU A 7 -4.83 17.65 -3.96
C GLU A 7 -5.02 16.32 -3.22
N GLU A 8 -5.55 16.34 -1.99
CA GLU A 8 -5.87 15.13 -1.21
C GLU A 8 -6.93 14.27 -1.90
N LEU A 9 -7.99 14.88 -2.43
CA LEU A 9 -9.02 14.19 -3.21
C LEU A 9 -8.44 13.55 -4.49
N ARG A 10 -7.62 14.30 -5.24
CA ARG A 10 -6.96 13.78 -6.45
C ARG A 10 -6.06 12.59 -6.13
N ARG A 11 -5.26 12.68 -5.08
CA ARG A 11 -4.38 11.59 -4.64
C ARG A 11 -5.16 10.36 -4.16
N ALA A 12 -6.33 10.54 -3.56
CA ALA A 12 -7.18 9.43 -3.17
C ALA A 12 -7.82 8.73 -4.38
N ASP A 13 -8.21 9.45 -5.43
CA ASP A 13 -8.64 8.83 -6.68
C ASP A 13 -7.49 8.02 -7.33
N ASP A 14 -6.28 8.59 -7.39
CA ASP A 14 -5.09 7.87 -7.87
C ASP A 14 -4.82 6.59 -7.05
N ALA A 15 -4.89 6.69 -5.71
CA ALA A 15 -4.71 5.56 -4.81
C ALA A 15 -5.79 4.49 -5.00
N LYS A 16 -7.06 4.89 -5.19
CA LYS A 16 -8.16 3.96 -5.52
C LYS A 16 -7.89 3.24 -6.83
N ARG A 17 -7.49 3.95 -7.88
CA ARG A 17 -7.16 3.34 -9.18
C ARG A 17 -6.04 2.32 -9.07
N LEU A 18 -4.99 2.61 -8.31
CA LEU A 18 -3.91 1.65 -8.06
C LEU A 18 -4.42 0.42 -7.30
N LEU A 19 -5.12 0.64 -6.19
CA LEU A 19 -5.63 -0.44 -5.34
C LEU A 19 -6.67 -1.31 -6.03
N ASP A 20 -7.43 -0.78 -7.00
CA ASP A 20 -8.41 -1.53 -7.79
C ASP A 20 -7.81 -2.15 -9.05
N ASN A 21 -6.62 -1.71 -9.50
CA ASN A 21 -5.98 -2.21 -10.71
C ASN A 21 -5.60 -3.69 -10.55
N PRO A 22 -6.04 -4.58 -11.46
CA PRO A 22 -5.80 -6.01 -11.35
C PRO A 22 -4.31 -6.37 -11.45
N LEU A 23 -3.55 -5.71 -12.33
CA LEU A 23 -2.11 -5.93 -12.47
C LEU A 23 -1.35 -5.47 -11.23
N PHE A 24 -1.79 -4.40 -10.57
CA PHE A 24 -1.21 -3.95 -9.32
C PHE A 24 -1.44 -4.97 -8.20
N LYS A 25 -2.68 -5.48 -8.06
CA LYS A 25 -3.02 -6.55 -7.10
C LYS A 25 -2.19 -7.81 -7.36
N GLU A 26 -2.11 -8.23 -8.62
CA GLU A 26 -1.31 -9.37 -9.07
C GLU A 26 0.17 -9.19 -8.70
N ALA A 27 0.77 -8.04 -9.03
CA ALA A 27 2.17 -7.78 -8.74
C ALA A 27 2.48 -7.90 -7.24
N PHE A 28 1.65 -7.31 -6.37
CA PHE A 28 1.84 -7.42 -4.92
C PHE A 28 1.68 -8.85 -4.42
N ALA A 29 0.67 -9.57 -4.90
CA ALA A 29 0.44 -10.96 -4.52
C ALA A 29 1.61 -11.87 -4.97
N THR A 30 1.99 -11.79 -6.24
CA THR A 30 3.07 -12.60 -6.83
C THR A 30 4.40 -12.34 -6.14
N ILE A 31 4.82 -11.07 -5.99
CA ILE A 31 6.10 -10.74 -5.36
C ILE A 31 6.12 -11.19 -3.90
N ARG A 32 5.02 -10.99 -3.16
CA ARG A 32 4.92 -11.43 -1.77
C ARG A 32 5.03 -12.95 -1.65
N GLU A 33 4.36 -13.68 -2.54
CA GLU A 33 4.42 -15.15 -2.56
C GLU A 33 5.85 -15.64 -2.87
N GLU A 34 6.54 -15.04 -3.84
CA GLU A 34 7.93 -15.38 -4.16
C GLU A 34 8.88 -15.12 -2.99
N LEU A 35 8.77 -13.96 -2.34
CA LEU A 35 9.59 -13.64 -1.17
C LEU A 35 9.35 -14.61 0.00
N ILE A 36 8.09 -15.01 0.23
CA ILE A 36 7.76 -16.01 1.25
C ILE A 36 8.33 -17.37 0.87
N LYS A 37 8.23 -17.79 -0.40
CA LYS A 37 8.85 -19.02 -0.87
C LYS A 37 10.36 -19.01 -0.66
N HIS A 38 11.05 -17.90 -0.95
CA HIS A 38 12.47 -17.77 -0.67
C HIS A 38 12.76 -17.86 0.83
N LEU A 39 11.98 -17.17 1.66
CA LEU A 39 12.14 -17.19 3.11
C LEU A 39 12.03 -18.61 3.68
N LEU A 40 11.01 -19.35 3.25
CA LEU A 40 10.76 -20.73 3.72
C LEU A 40 11.81 -21.74 3.24
N ASN A 41 12.53 -21.43 2.15
CA ASN A 41 13.58 -22.28 1.59
C ASN A 41 14.99 -21.94 2.11
N THR A 42 15.12 -21.02 3.07
CA THR A 42 16.42 -20.70 3.70
C THR A 42 16.92 -21.84 4.58
N ARG A 43 18.22 -22.10 4.54
CA ARG A 43 18.92 -23.11 5.36
C ARG A 43 19.13 -22.61 6.79
N VAL A 44 19.50 -23.52 7.69
CA VAL A 44 19.81 -23.17 9.10
C VAL A 44 20.91 -22.11 9.19
N ALA A 45 21.98 -22.25 8.40
CA ALA A 45 23.12 -21.33 8.41
C ALA A 45 22.84 -19.95 7.75
N GLU A 46 21.65 -19.74 7.17
CA GLU A 46 21.30 -18.54 6.40
C GLU A 46 20.46 -17.53 7.22
N GLU A 47 20.82 -17.33 8.49
CA GLU A 47 20.09 -16.45 9.41
C GLU A 47 19.96 -15.01 8.89
N LEU A 48 21.07 -14.42 8.43
CA LEU A 48 21.08 -13.05 7.91
C LEU A 48 20.20 -12.89 6.66
N GLU A 49 20.15 -13.90 5.80
CA GLU A 49 19.30 -13.86 4.60
C GLU A 49 17.82 -13.96 4.96
N ARG A 50 17.48 -14.79 5.95
CA ARG A 50 16.13 -14.91 6.50
C ARG A 50 15.64 -13.57 7.05
N ASP A 51 16.49 -12.86 7.80
CA ASP A 51 16.18 -11.53 8.34
C ASP A 51 15.96 -10.49 7.23
N ARG A 52 16.80 -10.52 6.18
CA ARG A 52 16.64 -9.64 5.02
C ARG A 52 15.32 -9.89 4.29
N LEU A 53 15.01 -11.14 3.98
CA LEU A 53 13.76 -11.52 3.34
C LEU A 53 12.54 -11.10 4.17
N TYR A 54 12.60 -11.30 5.49
CA TYR A 54 11.56 -10.81 6.40
C TYR A 54 11.38 -9.30 6.27
N ILE A 55 12.46 -8.51 6.38
CA ILE A 55 12.40 -7.04 6.27
C ILE A 55 11.84 -6.63 4.89
N THR A 56 12.25 -7.29 3.81
CA THR A 56 11.75 -7.01 2.46
C THR A 56 10.25 -7.26 2.34
N ILE A 57 9.73 -8.35 2.90
CA ILE A 57 8.27 -8.62 2.93
C ILE A 57 7.55 -7.51 3.71
N LYS A 58 8.08 -7.09 4.86
CA LYS A 58 7.47 -5.99 5.63
C LYS A 58 7.51 -4.67 4.88
N ALA A 59 8.58 -4.39 4.13
CA ALA A 59 8.68 -3.21 3.29
C ALA A 59 7.64 -3.21 2.17
N LEU A 60 7.39 -4.36 1.53
CA LEU A 60 6.31 -4.50 0.54
C LEU A 60 4.93 -4.22 1.16
N ASP A 61 4.65 -4.81 2.33
CA ASP A 61 3.39 -4.56 3.05
C ASP A 61 3.24 -3.06 3.38
N LEU A 62 4.31 -2.37 3.78
CA LEU A 62 4.31 -0.93 4.07
C LEU A 62 3.97 -0.06 2.86
N VAL A 63 4.43 -0.42 1.66
CA VAL A 63 4.08 0.30 0.43
C VAL A 63 2.58 0.20 0.17
N GLN A 64 2.01 -1.00 0.27
CA GLN A 64 0.57 -1.19 0.08
C GLN A 64 -0.25 -0.43 1.14
N GLN A 65 0.19 -0.48 2.41
CA GLN A 65 -0.44 0.25 3.52
C GLN A 65 -0.40 1.77 3.31
N HIS A 66 0.70 2.31 2.77
CA HIS A 66 0.79 3.73 2.46
C HIS A 66 -0.24 4.15 1.41
N ILE A 67 -0.42 3.36 0.36
CA ILE A 67 -1.41 3.68 -0.69
C ILE A 67 -2.83 3.60 -0.13
N GLN A 68 -3.10 2.60 0.72
CA GLN A 68 -4.37 2.46 1.44
C GLN A 68 -4.65 3.68 2.33
N SER A 69 -3.67 4.17 3.09
CA SER A 69 -3.86 5.34 3.97
C SER A 69 -4.08 6.65 3.20
N VAL A 70 -3.49 6.80 2.00
CA VAL A 70 -3.77 7.93 1.11
C VAL A 70 -5.23 7.92 0.65
N LEU A 71 -5.78 6.75 0.29
CA LEU A 71 -7.20 6.62 -0.06
C LEU A 71 -8.11 6.98 1.13
N GLU A 72 -7.80 6.48 2.32
CA GLU A 72 -8.57 6.78 3.53
C GLU A 72 -8.56 8.27 3.89
N THR A 73 -7.40 8.93 3.73
CA THR A 73 -7.27 10.37 4.00
C THR A 73 -8.17 11.19 3.08
N GLY A 74 -8.24 10.88 1.78
CA GLY A 74 -9.12 11.61 0.88
C GLY A 74 -10.61 11.35 1.12
N LYS A 75 -11.00 10.12 1.50
CA LYS A 75 -12.39 9.82 1.90
C LYS A 75 -12.84 10.66 3.10
N LEU A 76 -11.94 10.88 4.07
CA LEU A 76 -12.22 11.78 5.19
C LEU A 76 -12.41 13.22 4.72
N ALA A 77 -11.57 13.70 3.80
CA ALA A 77 -11.68 15.04 3.24
C ALA A 77 -12.97 15.26 2.43
N GLU A 78 -13.43 14.24 1.69
CA GLU A 78 -14.70 14.23 0.94
C GLU A 78 -15.90 14.32 1.90
N ASN A 79 -15.94 13.46 2.92
CA ASN A 79 -17.00 13.46 3.94
C ASN A 79 -17.09 14.79 4.70
N GLU A 80 -15.95 15.44 4.97
CA GLU A 80 -15.97 16.78 5.55
C GLU A 80 -16.60 17.79 4.62
N GLN A 81 -16.28 17.76 3.32
CA GLN A 81 -16.82 18.68 2.34
C GLN A 81 -18.34 18.56 2.18
N GLU A 82 -18.88 17.34 2.14
CA GLU A 82 -20.33 17.11 2.07
C GLU A 82 -21.09 17.71 3.27
N LYS A 83 -20.49 17.62 4.48
CA LYS A 83 -21.06 18.20 5.71
C LYS A 83 -21.06 19.73 5.74
N PHE A 84 -20.21 20.39 4.95
CA PHE A 84 -20.18 21.85 4.86
C PHE A 84 -21.11 22.40 3.77
N ILE A 85 -21.54 21.57 2.82
CA ILE A 85 -22.40 21.95 1.70
C ILE A 85 -23.89 21.73 2.02
N ASN A 86 -24.21 20.80 2.92
CA ASN A 86 -25.53 20.61 3.53
C ASN A 86 -25.71 21.46 4.79
#